data_AF-A0A8T4ZFT3-F1
#
_entry.id   AF-A0A8T4ZFT3-F1
#
_cell.length_a   1.000
_cell.length_b   1.000
_cell.length_c   1.000
_cell.angle_alpha   90.00
_cell.angle_beta   90.00
_cell.angle_gamma   90.00
#
_symmetry.space_group_name_H-M   'P 1'
#
loop_
_entity.id
_entity.type
_entity.pdbx_description
1 polymer ?
#
loop_
_entity_poly.entity_id
_entity_poly.type
_entity_poly.pdbx_seq_one_letter_code
_entity_poly.pdbx_strand_id
1 'polypeptide(L)'
;MSFSDVLRREADRIWQAIFHHPFILELSDGTLPLEKFKFYIRQDYIFLHEFCRALAVSGSKVEDQKELKQFSEFLYNTVNVEVESEEELANMLGMSPSELREAKPSPTNYAYTRHLLASAYADSVGGFMASIMPCVQSYMEIGERLKSSINLRRNPIYERWASTYWGKEYSELVYRRRTMLDALAEKAGEAELDLMRRRYIISSKYEFMFWEMAYNLEEWPI
;
A
#
# COMPACT_ATOMS: atom_id res chain seq x y z
N MET A 1 -21.27 -1.11 -12.75
CA MET A 1 -20.19 -1.48 -11.80
C MET A 1 -18.90 -1.16 -12.50
N SER A 2 -18.03 -0.34 -11.91
CA SER A 2 -16.78 0.03 -12.56
C SER A 2 -15.80 -1.14 -12.58
N PHE A 3 -14.71 -1.06 -13.34
CA PHE A 3 -13.73 -2.14 -13.38
C PHE A 3 -13.03 -2.31 -12.03
N SER A 4 -12.72 -1.22 -11.34
CA SER A 4 -12.17 -1.22 -9.99
C SER A 4 -13.10 -1.89 -8.97
N ASP A 5 -14.42 -1.71 -9.10
CA ASP A 5 -15.41 -2.44 -8.28
C ASP A 5 -15.37 -3.96 -8.55
N VAL A 6 -15.23 -4.36 -9.83
CA VAL A 6 -15.11 -5.77 -10.22
C VAL A 6 -13.87 -6.40 -9.57
N LEU A 7 -12.71 -5.75 -9.70
CA LEU A 7 -11.45 -6.21 -9.12
C LEU A 7 -11.54 -6.39 -7.60
N ARG A 8 -12.09 -5.38 -6.91
CA ARG A 8 -12.27 -5.40 -5.46
C ARG A 8 -13.19 -6.54 -5.02
N ARG A 9 -14.25 -6.82 -5.79
CA ARG A 9 -15.17 -7.92 -5.53
C ARG A 9 -14.53 -9.29 -5.75
N GLU A 10 -13.74 -9.43 -6.81
CA GLU A 10 -12.98 -10.67 -7.09
C GLU A 10 -11.94 -10.96 -6.00
N ALA A 11 -11.32 -9.92 -5.43
CA ALA A 11 -10.36 -10.04 -4.34
C ALA A 11 -10.99 -10.19 -2.95
N ASP A 12 -12.32 -10.18 -2.82
CA ASP A 12 -12.99 -9.98 -1.52
C ASP A 12 -12.56 -10.99 -0.45
N ARG A 13 -12.41 -12.27 -0.80
CA ARG A 13 -11.94 -13.28 0.16
C ARG A 13 -10.58 -12.93 0.78
N ILE A 14 -9.65 -12.36 -0.01
CA ILE A 14 -8.32 -11.97 0.47
C ILE A 14 -8.45 -10.73 1.37
N TRP A 15 -9.29 -9.78 0.98
CA TRP A 15 -9.51 -8.55 1.73
C TRP A 15 -10.20 -8.81 3.07
N GLN A 16 -11.16 -9.74 3.12
CA GLN A 16 -11.72 -10.20 4.38
C GLN A 16 -10.64 -10.83 5.27
N ALA A 17 -9.70 -11.60 4.72
CA ALA A 17 -8.60 -12.14 5.50
C ALA A 17 -7.68 -11.03 6.05
N ILE A 18 -7.41 -9.97 5.27
CA ILE A 18 -6.67 -8.78 5.73
C ILE A 18 -7.39 -8.12 6.91
N PHE A 19 -8.69 -7.86 6.78
CA PHE A 19 -9.46 -7.17 7.83
C PHE A 19 -9.58 -7.94 9.14
N HIS A 20 -9.53 -9.28 9.07
CA HIS A 20 -9.57 -10.15 10.24
C HIS A 20 -8.17 -10.63 10.66
N HIS A 21 -7.11 -10.08 10.07
CA HIS A 21 -5.75 -10.48 10.39
C HIS A 21 -5.39 -10.04 11.83
N PRO A 22 -4.71 -10.88 12.64
CA PRO A 22 -4.36 -10.56 14.03
C PRO A 22 -3.65 -9.22 14.21
N PHE A 23 -2.77 -8.85 13.28
CA PHE A 23 -2.10 -7.54 13.30
C PHE A 23 -3.10 -6.37 13.35
N ILE A 24 -4.14 -6.40 12.50
CA ILE A 24 -5.14 -5.32 12.40
C ILE A 24 -6.07 -5.32 13.61
N LEU A 25 -6.50 -6.50 14.06
CA LEU A 25 -7.38 -6.63 15.22
C LEU A 25 -6.68 -6.17 16.51
N GLU A 26 -5.44 -6.62 16.74
CA GLU A 26 -4.66 -6.21 17.91
C GLU A 26 -4.25 -4.74 17.85
N LEU A 27 -4.02 -4.18 16.66
CA LEU A 27 -3.80 -2.74 16.47
C LEU A 27 -5.05 -1.96 16.88
N SER A 28 -6.23 -2.39 16.40
CA SER A 28 -7.53 -1.82 16.79
C SER A 28 -7.75 -1.87 18.30
N ASP A 29 -7.41 -2.99 18.93
CA ASP A 29 -7.58 -3.18 20.36
C ASP A 29 -6.49 -2.51 21.21
N GLY A 30 -5.47 -1.92 20.58
CA GLY A 30 -4.33 -1.30 21.26
C GLY A 30 -3.41 -2.30 21.96
N THR A 31 -3.53 -3.59 21.64
CA THR A 31 -2.81 -4.70 22.27
C THR A 31 -1.65 -5.25 21.43
N LEU A 32 -1.54 -4.82 20.16
CA LEU A 32 -0.45 -5.23 19.27
C LEU A 32 0.90 -4.97 19.95
N PRO A 33 1.80 -5.98 20.04
CA PRO A 33 3.14 -5.77 20.56
C PRO A 33 3.91 -4.72 19.76
N LEU A 34 4.50 -3.75 20.47
CA LEU A 34 5.18 -2.61 19.86
C LEU A 34 6.29 -3.03 18.89
N GLU A 35 7.00 -4.12 19.15
CA GLU A 35 8.05 -4.62 18.26
C GLU A 35 7.53 -5.08 16.89
N LYS A 36 6.32 -5.65 16.83
CA LYS A 36 5.66 -5.97 15.54
C LYS A 36 5.32 -4.71 14.76
N PHE A 37 4.86 -3.68 15.46
CA PHE A 37 4.58 -2.38 14.84
C PHE A 37 5.85 -1.70 14.36
N LYS A 38 6.93 -1.67 15.16
CA LYS A 38 8.24 -1.16 14.72
C LYS A 38 8.78 -1.91 13.51
N PHE A 39 8.64 -3.23 13.49
CA PHE A 39 9.03 -4.04 12.34
C PHE A 39 8.23 -3.65 11.10
N TYR A 40 6.90 -3.51 11.21
CA TYR A 40 6.03 -3.02 10.14
C TYR A 40 6.54 -1.68 9.58
N ILE A 41 6.78 -0.68 10.42
CA ILE A 41 7.24 0.66 10.01
C ILE A 41 8.59 0.59 9.25
N ARG A 42 9.53 -0.23 9.72
CA ARG A 42 10.82 -0.42 9.01
C ARG A 42 10.61 -1.02 7.62
N GLN A 43 9.72 -2.01 7.50
CA GLN A 43 9.43 -2.63 6.21
C GLN A 43 8.64 -1.71 5.28
N ASP A 44 7.69 -0.95 5.81
CA ASP A 44 6.89 0.01 5.05
C ASP A 44 7.76 1.15 4.51
N TYR A 45 8.73 1.63 5.30
CA TYR A 45 9.75 2.57 4.82
C TYR A 45 10.48 2.04 3.58
N ILE A 46 10.98 0.80 3.62
CA ILE A 46 11.66 0.17 2.47
C ILE A 46 10.70 0.02 1.28
N PHE A 47 9.46 -0.38 1.54
CA PHE A 47 8.43 -0.53 0.53
C PHE A 47 8.17 0.79 -0.20
N LEU A 48 8.00 1.89 0.53
CA LEU A 48 7.74 3.23 -0.03
C LEU A 48 8.87 3.70 -0.96
N HIS A 49 10.14 3.41 -0.65
CA HIS A 49 11.26 3.75 -1.53
C HIS A 49 11.21 2.99 -2.86
N GLU A 50 10.92 1.70 -2.84
CA GLU A 50 10.76 0.90 -4.06
C GLU A 50 9.47 1.28 -4.81
N PHE A 51 8.41 1.62 -4.09
CA PHE A 51 7.14 2.11 -4.62
C PHE A 51 7.34 3.41 -5.40
N CYS A 52 8.09 4.39 -4.85
CA CYS A 52 8.47 5.62 -5.53
C CYS A 52 9.21 5.34 -6.85
N ARG A 53 10.14 4.38 -6.85
CA ARG A 53 10.86 3.98 -8.08
C ARG A 53 9.91 3.39 -9.11
N ALA A 54 9.00 2.52 -8.69
CA ALA A 54 8.01 1.92 -9.57
C ALA A 54 7.05 2.97 -10.16
N LEU A 55 6.60 3.94 -9.34
CA LEU A 55 5.81 5.10 -9.80
C LEU A 55 6.55 5.92 -10.85
N ALA A 56 7.84 6.22 -10.64
CA ALA A 56 8.64 6.98 -11.59
C ALA A 56 8.81 6.25 -12.93
N VAL A 57 9.11 4.95 -12.90
CA VAL A 57 9.23 4.10 -14.10
C VAL A 57 7.89 4.01 -14.85
N SER A 58 6.78 3.83 -14.15
CA SER A 58 5.49 3.80 -14.83
C SER A 58 5.09 5.18 -15.36
N GLY A 59 5.39 6.24 -14.62
CA GLY A 59 5.12 7.63 -15.01
C GLY A 59 5.81 8.02 -16.31
N SER A 60 7.02 7.50 -16.58
CA SER A 60 7.72 7.77 -17.83
C SER A 60 7.06 7.17 -19.08
N LYS A 61 6.11 6.25 -18.91
CA LYS A 61 5.33 5.64 -20.01
C LYS A 61 4.00 6.35 -20.28
N VAL A 62 3.65 7.37 -19.51
CA VAL A 62 2.37 8.07 -19.62
C VAL A 62 2.43 9.10 -20.74
N GLU A 63 1.56 8.97 -21.74
CA GLU A 63 1.51 9.87 -22.90
C GLU A 63 0.51 11.03 -22.69
N ASP A 64 -0.59 10.80 -21.97
CA ASP A 64 -1.61 11.83 -21.72
C ASP A 64 -1.12 12.81 -20.64
N GLN A 65 -1.16 14.11 -20.95
CA GLN A 65 -0.64 15.15 -20.06
C GLN A 65 -1.38 15.22 -18.70
N LYS A 66 -2.68 14.94 -18.68
CA LYS A 66 -3.48 14.96 -17.45
C LYS A 66 -3.14 13.75 -16.57
N GLU A 67 -2.94 12.59 -17.18
CA GLU A 67 -2.46 11.38 -16.50
C GLU A 67 -1.03 11.58 -15.96
N LEU A 68 -0.14 12.19 -16.75
CA LEU A 68 1.24 12.47 -16.34
C LEU A 68 1.28 13.42 -15.13
N LYS A 69 0.45 14.46 -15.12
CA LYS A 69 0.31 15.35 -13.96
C LYS A 69 -0.10 14.59 -12.70
N GLN A 70 -1.07 13.68 -12.81
CA GLN A 70 -1.53 12.87 -11.68
C GLN A 70 -0.45 11.92 -11.15
N PHE A 71 0.36 11.33 -12.02
CA PHE A 71 1.51 10.50 -11.64
C PHE A 71 2.61 11.31 -10.96
N SER A 72 2.95 12.48 -11.51
CA SER A 72 3.93 13.39 -10.91
C SER A 72 3.50 13.87 -9.53
N GLU A 73 2.23 14.24 -9.36
CA GLU A 73 1.66 14.57 -8.05
C GLU A 73 1.69 13.37 -7.09
N PHE A 74 1.46 12.14 -7.60
CA PHE A 74 1.53 10.95 -6.76
C PHE A 74 2.94 10.73 -6.23
N LEU A 75 3.91 10.68 -7.13
CA LEU A 75 5.31 10.48 -6.77
C LEU A 75 5.79 11.58 -5.82
N TYR A 76 5.45 12.84 -6.10
CA TYR A 76 5.79 13.96 -5.23
C TYR A 76 5.21 13.77 -3.82
N ASN A 77 3.92 13.43 -3.69
CA ASN A 77 3.30 13.25 -2.39
C ASN A 77 3.86 12.03 -1.65
N THR A 78 4.11 10.90 -2.32
CA THR A 78 4.71 9.74 -1.66
C THR A 78 6.11 10.08 -1.13
N VAL A 79 6.94 10.76 -1.93
CA VAL A 79 8.32 11.13 -1.52
C VAL A 79 8.34 12.17 -0.41
N ASN A 80 7.55 13.23 -0.51
CA ASN A 80 7.68 14.41 0.37
C ASN A 80 6.62 14.47 1.47
N VAL A 81 5.66 13.55 1.51
CA VAL A 81 4.62 13.53 2.54
C VAL A 81 4.56 12.18 3.22
N GLU A 82 4.39 11.09 2.46
CA GLU A 82 4.25 9.76 3.06
C GLU A 82 5.57 9.29 3.69
N VAL A 83 6.69 9.38 2.97
CA VAL A 83 8.01 9.00 3.52
C VAL A 83 8.41 9.88 4.70
N GLU A 84 8.17 11.19 4.66
CA GLU A 84 8.45 12.09 5.79
C GLU A 84 7.59 11.73 7.02
N SER A 85 6.31 11.46 6.82
CA SER A 85 5.41 11.02 7.90
C SER A 85 5.84 9.68 8.51
N GLU A 86 6.38 8.77 7.69
CA GLU A 86 6.91 7.49 8.16
C GLU A 86 8.18 7.68 9.01
N GLU A 87 9.07 8.59 8.60
CA GLU A 87 10.27 8.96 9.37
C GLU A 87 9.92 9.64 10.70
N GLU A 88 8.90 10.51 10.73
CA GLU A 88 8.37 11.09 11.96
C GLU A 88 7.84 10.02 12.92
N LEU A 89 7.02 9.09 12.40
CA LEU A 89 6.44 8.01 13.19
C LEU A 89 7.52 7.05 13.72
N ALA A 90 8.53 6.75 12.90
CA ALA A 90 9.69 5.97 13.31
C ALA A 90 10.48 6.65 14.44
N ASN A 91 10.67 7.97 14.37
CA ASN A 91 11.33 8.73 15.44
C ASN A 91 10.50 8.70 16.73
N MET A 92 9.17 8.82 16.65
CA MET A 92 8.28 8.66 17.82
C MET A 92 8.39 7.27 18.47
N LEU A 93 8.74 6.25 17.69
CA LEU A 93 9.00 4.89 18.14
C LEU A 93 10.41 4.67 18.69
N GLY A 94 11.25 5.72 18.70
CA GLY A 94 12.64 5.67 19.15
C GLY A 94 13.59 5.01 18.15
N MET A 95 13.22 4.94 16.88
CA MET A 95 14.10 4.44 15.81
C MET A 95 14.88 5.60 15.20
N SER A 96 16.19 5.44 15.12
CA SER A 96 17.09 6.39 14.49
C SER A 96 16.96 6.39 12.97
N PRO A 97 17.26 7.51 12.30
CA PRO A 97 17.30 7.55 10.83
C PRO A 97 18.30 6.57 10.22
N SER A 98 19.40 6.24 10.91
CA SER A 98 20.35 5.21 10.48
C SER A 98 19.73 3.81 10.50
N GLU A 99 18.99 3.46 11.55
CA GLU A 99 18.32 2.16 11.64
C GLU A 99 17.30 1.95 10.50
N LEU A 100 16.57 3.00 10.08
CA LEU A 100 15.67 2.93 8.93
C LEU A 100 16.42 2.75 7.61
N ARG A 101 17.50 3.52 7.38
CA ARG A 101 18.27 3.46 6.14
C ARG A 101 19.04 2.16 5.97
N GLU A 102 19.47 1.54 7.06
CA GLU A 102 20.23 0.28 7.05
C GLU A 102 19.32 -0.95 7.13
N ALA A 103 18.00 -0.75 7.31
CA ALA A 103 17.03 -1.83 7.35
C ALA A 103 17.04 -2.64 6.05
N LYS A 104 16.89 -3.96 6.19
CA LYS A 104 16.85 -4.91 5.06
C LYS A 104 15.43 -5.39 4.83
N PRO A 105 15.02 -5.59 3.57
CA PRO A 105 13.70 -6.12 3.28
C PRO A 105 13.59 -7.57 3.78
N SER A 106 12.46 -7.88 4.39
CA SER A 106 12.04 -9.27 4.61
C SER A 106 11.83 -9.99 3.27
N PRO A 107 11.84 -11.33 3.25
CA PRO A 107 11.54 -12.11 2.04
C PRO A 107 10.25 -11.65 1.34
N THR A 108 9.17 -11.44 2.09
CA THR A 108 7.88 -10.99 1.55
C THR A 108 7.95 -9.58 0.98
N ASN A 109 8.56 -8.63 1.68
CA ASN A 109 8.69 -7.25 1.19
C ASN A 109 9.55 -7.19 -0.09
N TYR A 110 10.64 -7.96 -0.12
CA TYR A 110 11.45 -8.10 -1.32
C TYR A 110 10.64 -8.65 -2.48
N ALA A 111 9.88 -9.72 -2.30
CA ALA A 111 9.05 -10.30 -3.35
C ALA A 111 7.97 -9.31 -3.85
N TYR A 112 7.32 -8.59 -2.94
CA TYR A 112 6.26 -7.65 -3.29
C TYR A 112 6.78 -6.45 -4.06
N THR A 113 7.86 -5.81 -3.59
CA THR A 113 8.46 -4.67 -4.30
C THR A 113 8.99 -5.06 -5.68
N ARG A 114 9.51 -6.28 -5.85
CA ARG A 114 9.90 -6.80 -7.19
C ARG A 114 8.70 -7.07 -8.08
N HIS A 115 7.56 -7.48 -7.53
CA HIS A 115 6.31 -7.57 -8.30
C HIS A 115 5.89 -6.20 -8.85
N LEU A 116 5.92 -5.16 -8.02
CA LEU A 116 5.54 -3.80 -8.42
C LEU A 116 6.52 -3.22 -9.45
N LEU A 117 7.82 -3.39 -9.26
CA LEU A 117 8.82 -2.95 -10.23
C LEU A 117 8.73 -3.71 -11.54
N ALA A 118 8.55 -5.03 -11.50
CA ALA A 118 8.37 -5.82 -12.72
C ALA A 118 7.14 -5.35 -13.51
N SER A 119 6.03 -5.06 -12.82
CA SER A 119 4.84 -4.45 -13.41
C SER A 119 5.15 -3.07 -14.02
N ALA A 120 5.87 -2.21 -13.29
CA ALA A 120 6.27 -0.90 -13.77
C ALA A 120 7.15 -0.96 -15.03
N TYR A 121 8.06 -1.94 -15.15
CA TYR A 121 8.90 -2.09 -16.34
C TYR A 121 8.19 -2.76 -17.52
N ALA A 122 7.42 -3.81 -17.27
CA ALA A 122 6.95 -4.72 -18.33
C ALA A 122 5.51 -4.47 -18.78
N ASP A 123 4.65 -3.97 -17.90
CA ASP A 123 3.21 -3.86 -18.19
C ASP A 123 2.85 -2.49 -18.78
N SER A 124 1.60 -2.33 -19.22
CA SER A 124 1.05 -1.02 -19.55
C SER A 124 0.89 -0.15 -18.27
N VAL A 125 0.54 1.12 -18.43
CA VAL A 125 0.15 1.98 -17.30
C VAL A 125 -1.08 1.38 -16.58
N GLY A 126 -2.01 0.75 -17.30
CA GLY A 126 -3.16 0.04 -16.74
C GLY A 126 -2.77 -1.14 -15.86
N GLY A 127 -1.89 -2.02 -16.35
CA GLY A 127 -1.36 -3.15 -15.58
C GLY A 127 -0.61 -2.71 -14.31
N PHE A 128 0.21 -1.65 -14.41
CA PHE A 128 0.87 -1.08 -13.25
C PHE A 128 -0.11 -0.46 -12.25
N MET A 129 -1.06 0.35 -12.71
CA MET A 129 -2.11 0.90 -11.85
C MET A 129 -2.85 -0.21 -11.12
N ALA A 130 -3.24 -1.29 -11.81
CA ALA A 130 -3.91 -2.43 -11.19
C ALA A 130 -3.02 -3.13 -10.15
N SER A 131 -1.70 -3.15 -10.33
CA SER A 131 -0.76 -3.71 -9.35
C SER A 131 -0.61 -2.87 -8.07
N ILE A 132 -0.79 -1.56 -8.12
CA ILE A 132 -0.65 -0.70 -6.93
C ILE A 132 -1.99 -0.42 -6.23
N MET A 133 -3.12 -0.60 -6.91
CA MET A 133 -4.43 -0.28 -6.35
C MET A 133 -4.77 -1.03 -5.05
N PRO A 134 -4.41 -2.32 -4.86
CA PRO A 134 -4.66 -3.00 -3.59
C PRO A 134 -3.99 -2.32 -2.40
N CYS A 135 -2.73 -1.90 -2.52
CA CYS A 135 -2.01 -1.15 -1.49
C CYS A 135 -2.76 0.15 -1.12
N VAL A 136 -3.11 0.96 -2.11
CA VAL A 136 -3.75 2.26 -1.86
C VAL A 136 -5.15 2.08 -1.25
N GLN A 137 -5.94 1.14 -1.77
CA GLN A 137 -7.34 1.00 -1.36
C GLN A 137 -7.50 0.17 -0.08
N SER A 138 -6.65 -0.83 0.19
CA SER A 138 -6.74 -1.67 1.39
C SER A 138 -6.57 -0.82 2.65
N TYR A 139 -5.60 0.10 2.64
CA TYR A 139 -5.31 0.99 3.75
C TYR A 139 -6.46 1.94 4.06
N MET A 140 -7.13 2.49 3.04
CA MET A 140 -8.34 3.31 3.24
C MET A 140 -9.45 2.49 3.92
N GLU A 141 -9.75 1.28 3.42
CA GLU A 141 -10.80 0.42 4.00
C GLU A 141 -10.43 -0.06 5.41
N ILE A 142 -9.15 -0.30 5.69
CA ILE A 142 -8.64 -0.59 7.05
C ILE A 142 -8.86 0.63 7.95
N GLY A 143 -8.42 1.82 7.53
CA GLY A 143 -8.60 3.06 8.28
C GLY A 143 -10.08 3.30 8.62
N GLU A 144 -10.98 3.17 7.66
CA GLU A 144 -12.42 3.33 7.90
C GLU A 144 -12.95 2.39 8.99
N ARG A 145 -12.44 1.15 9.07
CA ARG A 145 -12.81 0.17 10.11
C ARG A 145 -12.24 0.53 11.47
N LEU A 146 -11.01 1.04 11.50
CA LEU A 146 -10.30 1.40 12.73
C LEU A 146 -10.82 2.71 13.36
N LYS A 147 -11.45 3.59 12.57
CA LYS A 147 -11.86 4.95 12.98
C LYS A 147 -12.73 5.00 14.24
N SER A 148 -13.54 3.97 14.50
CA SER A 148 -14.45 3.92 15.65
C SER A 148 -13.85 3.26 16.90
N SER A 149 -12.64 2.69 16.81
CA SER A 149 -12.03 2.00 17.95
C SER A 149 -11.59 2.97 19.06
N ILE A 150 -12.18 2.82 20.24
CA ILE A 150 -11.81 3.60 21.43
C ILE A 150 -10.41 3.24 21.93
N ASN A 151 -10.04 1.96 21.86
CA ASN A 151 -8.76 1.48 22.39
C ASN A 151 -7.59 1.99 21.54
N LEU A 152 -7.72 1.94 20.22
CA LEU A 152 -6.74 2.51 19.30
C LEU A 152 -6.54 4.01 19.56
N ARG A 153 -7.63 4.78 19.78
CA ARG A 153 -7.57 6.22 20.12
C ARG A 153 -6.92 6.53 21.47
N ARG A 154 -6.74 5.53 22.34
CA ARG A 154 -5.98 5.68 23.60
C ARG A 154 -4.50 5.40 23.42
N ASN A 155 -4.09 4.89 22.26
CA ASN A 155 -2.70 4.67 21.90
C ASN A 155 -2.27 5.74 20.86
N PRO A 156 -1.53 6.79 21.28
CA PRO A 156 -1.19 7.90 20.39
C PRO A 156 -0.38 7.49 19.15
N ILE A 157 0.43 6.43 19.25
CA ILE A 157 1.26 5.94 18.14
C ILE A 157 0.37 5.25 17.10
N TYR A 158 -0.51 4.34 17.54
CA TYR A 158 -1.39 3.61 16.62
C TYR A 158 -2.47 4.53 16.03
N GLU A 159 -2.99 5.48 16.81
CA GLU A 159 -3.89 6.51 16.30
C GLU A 159 -3.22 7.40 15.26
N ARG A 160 -1.99 7.87 15.51
CA ARG A 160 -1.25 8.70 14.55
C ARG A 160 -1.16 8.02 13.19
N TRP A 161 -0.75 6.76 13.15
CA TRP A 161 -0.66 5.97 11.93
C TRP A 161 -2.03 5.76 11.27
N ALA A 162 -3.02 5.25 12.01
CA ALA A 162 -4.31 4.89 11.43
C ALA A 162 -5.08 6.12 10.92
N SER A 163 -4.85 7.28 11.53
CA SER A 163 -5.53 8.52 11.18
C SER A 163 -5.22 9.06 9.79
N THR A 164 -4.06 8.71 9.24
CA THR A 164 -3.68 9.01 7.86
C THR A 164 -4.69 8.42 6.88
N TYR A 165 -5.13 7.18 7.12
CA TYR A 165 -5.89 6.41 6.12
C TYR A 165 -7.40 6.60 6.20
N TRP A 166 -7.93 7.10 7.32
CA TRP A 166 -9.35 7.47 7.43
C TRP A 166 -9.62 8.97 7.18
N GLY A 167 -8.59 9.71 6.77
CA GLY A 167 -8.66 11.13 6.42
C GLY A 167 -9.40 11.37 5.09
N LYS A 168 -9.91 12.59 4.93
CA LYS A 168 -10.63 12.98 3.71
C LYS A 168 -9.67 13.02 2.51
N GLU A 169 -8.46 13.48 2.74
CA GLU A 169 -7.39 13.63 1.75
C GLU A 169 -7.00 12.26 1.16
N TYR A 170 -6.88 11.24 2.00
CA TYR A 170 -6.55 9.88 1.57
C TYR A 170 -7.69 9.24 0.78
N SER A 171 -8.93 9.40 1.22
CA SER A 171 -10.10 8.88 0.47
C SER A 171 -10.28 9.57 -0.89
N GLU A 172 -10.02 10.87 -1.00
CA GLU A 172 -9.99 11.58 -2.28
C GLU A 172 -8.84 11.11 -3.19
N LEU A 173 -7.67 10.79 -2.62
CA LEU A 173 -6.57 10.15 -3.36
C LEU A 173 -7.01 8.80 -3.93
N VAL A 174 -7.56 7.91 -3.10
CA VAL A 174 -8.01 6.58 -3.54
C VAL A 174 -9.05 6.71 -4.65
N TYR A 175 -10.04 7.60 -4.49
CA TYR A 175 -11.07 7.84 -5.51
C TYR A 175 -10.48 8.29 -6.86
N ARG A 176 -9.51 9.22 -6.86
CA ARG A 176 -8.83 9.66 -8.08
C ARG A 176 -8.09 8.51 -8.77
N ARG A 177 -7.41 7.66 -8.00
CA ARG A 177 -6.67 6.49 -8.54
C ARG A 177 -7.61 5.43 -9.10
N ARG A 178 -8.72 5.15 -8.43
CA ARG A 178 -9.78 4.28 -8.95
C ARG A 178 -10.35 4.79 -10.27
N THR A 179 -10.65 6.08 -10.34
CA THR A 179 -11.15 6.73 -11.56
C THR A 179 -10.15 6.60 -12.72
N MET A 180 -8.86 6.77 -12.45
CA MET A 180 -7.82 6.58 -13.45
C MET A 180 -7.72 5.12 -13.92
N LEU A 181 -7.75 4.16 -13.00
CA LEU A 181 -7.77 2.73 -13.32
C LEU A 181 -8.98 2.38 -14.20
N ASP A 182 -10.16 2.89 -13.86
CA ASP A 182 -11.39 2.67 -14.61
C ASP A 182 -11.30 3.25 -16.03
N ALA A 183 -10.77 4.47 -16.19
CA ALA A 183 -10.56 5.09 -17.50
C ALA A 183 -9.53 4.34 -18.38
N LEU A 184 -8.51 3.75 -17.77
CA LEU A 184 -7.54 2.90 -18.48
C LEU A 184 -8.20 1.58 -18.92
N ALA A 185 -9.01 0.98 -18.06
CA ALA A 185 -9.75 -0.24 -18.35
C ALA A 185 -10.79 -0.05 -19.48
N GLU A 186 -11.46 1.10 -19.56
CA GLU A 186 -12.41 1.41 -20.64
C GLU A 186 -11.77 1.41 -22.04
N LYS A 187 -10.47 1.73 -22.12
CA LYS A 187 -9.68 1.75 -23.36
C LYS A 187 -8.99 0.41 -23.64
N ALA A 188 -9.02 -0.51 -22.68
CA ALA A 188 -8.24 -1.75 -22.72
C ALA A 188 -8.99 -2.87 -23.47
N GLY A 189 -8.23 -3.68 -24.21
CA GLY A 189 -8.72 -4.95 -24.75
C GLY A 189 -8.77 -6.05 -23.69
N GLU A 190 -9.41 -7.18 -24.00
CA GLU A 190 -9.61 -8.29 -23.05
C GLU A 190 -8.30 -8.81 -22.43
N ALA A 191 -7.24 -8.94 -23.23
CA ALA A 191 -5.94 -9.42 -22.75
C ALA A 191 -5.31 -8.48 -21.69
N GLU A 192 -5.51 -7.18 -21.83
CA GLU A 192 -5.02 -6.17 -20.88
C GLU A 192 -5.88 -6.17 -19.62
N LEU A 193 -7.22 -6.28 -19.75
CA LEU A 193 -8.11 -6.40 -18.59
C LEU A 193 -7.76 -7.66 -17.76
N ASP A 194 -7.43 -8.77 -18.40
CA ASP A 194 -6.99 -9.98 -17.71
C ASP A 194 -5.63 -9.83 -17.05
N LEU A 195 -4.71 -9.08 -17.66
CA LEU A 195 -3.44 -8.71 -17.01
C LEU A 195 -3.71 -7.87 -15.75
N MET A 196 -4.53 -6.82 -15.85
CA MET A 196 -4.90 -5.95 -14.75
C MET A 196 -5.54 -6.74 -13.60
N ARG A 197 -6.47 -7.67 -13.90
CA ARG A 197 -7.05 -8.60 -12.91
C ARG A 197 -5.97 -9.41 -12.19
N ARG A 198 -5.07 -10.05 -12.93
CA ARG A 198 -3.99 -10.86 -12.34
C ARG A 198 -3.10 -10.02 -11.44
N ARG A 199 -2.72 -8.81 -11.84
CA ARG A 199 -1.90 -7.90 -11.03
C ARG A 199 -2.59 -7.49 -9.75
N TYR A 200 -3.85 -7.09 -9.83
CA TYR A 200 -4.63 -6.71 -8.65
C TYR A 200 -4.76 -7.86 -7.64
N ILE A 201 -5.01 -9.08 -8.12
CA ILE A 201 -5.11 -10.26 -7.25
C ILE A 201 -3.77 -10.63 -6.63
N ILE A 202 -2.66 -10.55 -7.36
CA ILE A 202 -1.33 -10.83 -6.82
C ILE A 202 -0.96 -9.81 -5.74
N SER A 203 -1.14 -8.51 -6.01
CA SER A 203 -0.87 -7.48 -5.01
C SER A 203 -1.77 -7.61 -3.79
N SER A 204 -3.06 -7.96 -3.96
CA SER A 204 -3.93 -8.25 -2.80
C SER A 204 -3.41 -9.39 -1.93
N LYS A 205 -2.80 -10.43 -2.52
CA LYS A 205 -2.16 -11.52 -1.75
C LYS A 205 -0.91 -11.01 -1.02
N TYR A 206 -0.10 -10.18 -1.68
CA TYR A 206 1.06 -9.60 -1.04
C TYR A 206 0.69 -8.64 0.09
N GLU A 207 -0.40 -7.87 -0.03
CA GLU A 207 -0.95 -7.08 1.08
C GLU A 207 -1.24 -7.95 2.30
N PHE A 208 -1.94 -9.08 2.11
CA PHE A 208 -2.15 -10.04 3.19
C PHE A 208 -0.83 -10.55 3.78
N MET A 209 0.12 -10.94 2.92
CA MET A 209 1.43 -11.41 3.37
C MET A 209 2.25 -10.31 4.06
N PHE A 210 2.04 -9.03 3.75
CA PHE A 210 2.71 -7.91 4.40
C PHE A 210 2.28 -7.77 5.87
N TRP A 211 1.01 -8.01 6.16
CA TRP A 211 0.52 -8.09 7.55
C TRP A 211 1.07 -9.34 8.25
N GLU A 212 1.10 -10.48 7.56
CA GLU A 212 1.60 -11.74 8.11
C GLU A 212 3.11 -11.66 8.43
N MET A 213 3.91 -11.09 7.53
CA MET A 213 5.36 -10.94 7.72
C MET A 213 5.64 -10.02 8.91
N ALA A 214 4.87 -8.95 9.07
CA ALA A 214 5.04 -8.03 10.18
C ALA A 214 4.62 -8.67 11.51
N TYR A 215 3.56 -9.48 11.49
CA TYR A 215 3.09 -10.16 12.68
C TYR A 215 4.04 -11.25 13.16
N ASN A 216 4.77 -11.90 12.25
CA ASN A 216 5.74 -12.95 12.57
C ASN A 216 7.19 -12.46 12.65
N LEU A 217 7.45 -11.16 12.41
CA LEU A 217 8.80 -10.59 12.34
C LEU A 217 9.67 -11.35 11.32
N GLU A 218 9.15 -11.53 10.11
CA GLU A 218 9.74 -12.41 9.09
C GLU A 218 11.18 -12.01 8.74
N GLU A 219 12.08 -12.97 8.83
CA GLU A 219 13.47 -12.86 8.37
C GLU A 219 13.79 -13.94 7.34
N TRP A 220 14.94 -13.79 6.67
CA TRP A 220 15.46 -14.82 5.79
C TRP A 220 15.85 -16.06 6.62
N PRO A 221 15.45 -17.29 6.22
CA PRO A 221 15.69 -18.50 7.01
C PRO A 221 17.09 -19.08 6.75
N ILE A 222 18.14 -18.27 6.85
CA ILE A 222 19.55 -18.63 6.59
C ILE A 222 20.51 -17.97 7.57
#